data_AF-Q6QFH0-F1
#
_entry.id   AF-Q6QFH0-F1
#
_cell.length_a   1.000
_cell.length_b   1.000
_cell.length_c   1.000
_cell.angle_alpha   90.00
_cell.angle_beta   90.00
_cell.angle_gamma   90.00
#
_symmetry.space_group_name_H-M   'P 1'
#
loop_
_entity.id
_entity.type
_entity.pdbx_description
1 polymer ?
#
loop_
_entity_poly.entity_id
_entity_poly.type
_entity_poly.pdbx_seq_one_letter_code
_entity_poly.pdbx_strand_id
1 'polypeptide(L)'
;MPDLSHEASAKYWFEYLDPMIYRVITFMESVENWTLDGNPELEEAMKQLGQELDDIEKIDLGLLAEEDKFIRIVGNIKSGRGLRLLQAIDTVHPGSASRVLIHAEETSLSSNDPAGFFLKRNIVFERLRLLSRVFCQYRLKLVLRALEGDE
;
A
#
# COMPACT_ATOMS: atom_id res chain seq x y z
N MET A 1 -11.33 8.24 -11.53
CA MET A 1 -12.03 7.66 -10.37
C MET A 1 -11.25 6.51 -9.75
N PRO A 2 -10.36 6.76 -8.78
CA PRO A 2 -9.90 5.71 -7.89
C PRO A 2 -11.06 5.37 -6.95
N ASP A 3 -11.84 4.35 -7.29
CA ASP A 3 -12.74 3.75 -6.30
C ASP A 3 -11.90 3.09 -5.19
N LEU A 4 -11.96 3.66 -3.99
CA LEU A 4 -11.20 3.25 -2.82
C LEU A 4 -11.95 2.22 -1.96
N SER A 5 -13.08 1.67 -2.42
CA SER A 5 -13.74 0.56 -1.72
C SER A 5 -12.84 -0.68 -1.65
N HIS A 6 -13.08 -1.56 -0.68
CA HIS A 6 -12.29 -2.78 -0.52
C HIS A 6 -12.36 -3.67 -1.77
N GLU A 7 -13.57 -3.86 -2.33
CA GLU A 7 -13.79 -4.67 -3.52
C GLU A 7 -13.09 -4.08 -4.75
N ALA A 8 -13.23 -2.77 -4.99
CA ALA A 8 -12.57 -2.13 -6.14
C ALA A 8 -11.05 -2.12 -6.00
N SER A 9 -10.52 -1.93 -4.79
CA SER A 9 -9.08 -2.01 -4.52
C SER A 9 -8.56 -3.43 -4.77
N ALA A 10 -9.29 -4.46 -4.33
CA ALA A 10 -8.94 -5.85 -4.59
C ALA A 10 -8.92 -6.16 -6.10
N LYS A 11 -9.95 -5.71 -6.84
CA LYS A 11 -10.02 -5.87 -8.30
C LYS A 11 -8.85 -5.15 -9.00
N TYR A 12 -8.54 -3.92 -8.57
CA TYR A 12 -7.43 -3.15 -9.11
C TYR A 12 -6.10 -3.91 -8.99
N TRP A 13 -5.80 -4.44 -7.80
CA TRP A 13 -4.56 -5.17 -7.58
C TRP A 13 -4.55 -6.51 -8.32
N PHE A 14 -5.71 -7.17 -8.46
CA PHE A 14 -5.86 -8.40 -9.23
C PHE A 14 -5.53 -8.20 -10.73
N GLU A 15 -5.93 -7.07 -11.30
CA GLU A 15 -5.67 -6.71 -12.69
C GLU A 15 -4.28 -6.08 -12.91
N TYR A 16 -3.51 -5.89 -11.84
CA TYR A 16 -2.18 -5.27 -11.89
C TYR A 16 -1.13 -6.18 -12.55
N LEU A 17 -0.14 -5.57 -13.21
CA LEU A 17 0.85 -6.29 -14.04
C LEU A 17 1.61 -7.38 -13.29
N ASP A 18 1.97 -7.13 -12.02
CA ASP A 18 2.62 -8.12 -11.15
C ASP A 18 1.56 -8.86 -10.30
N PRO A 19 1.20 -10.11 -10.64
CA PRO A 19 0.15 -10.85 -9.93
C PRO A 19 0.53 -11.20 -8.48
N MET A 20 1.82 -11.11 -8.11
CA MET A 20 2.24 -11.33 -6.73
C MET A 20 1.75 -10.23 -5.78
N ILE A 21 1.49 -9.02 -6.30
CA ILE A 21 1.03 -7.89 -5.47
C ILE A 21 -0.34 -8.22 -4.87
N TYR A 22 -1.32 -8.58 -5.70
CA TYR A 22 -2.64 -8.99 -5.24
C TYR A 22 -2.58 -10.12 -4.20
N ARG A 23 -1.75 -11.14 -4.46
CA ARG A 23 -1.61 -12.30 -3.58
C ARG A 23 -1.06 -11.92 -2.22
N VAL A 24 -0.03 -11.07 -2.18
CA VAL A 24 0.58 -10.60 -0.92
C VAL A 24 -0.40 -9.73 -0.15
N ILE A 25 -1.10 -8.81 -0.83
CA ILE A 25 -2.12 -7.96 -0.20
C ILE A 25 -3.21 -8.80 0.43
N THR A 26 -3.78 -9.76 -0.31
CA THR A 26 -4.84 -10.66 0.19
C THR A 26 -4.38 -11.44 1.41
N PHE A 27 -3.11 -11.87 1.44
CA PHE A 27 -2.54 -12.58 2.57
C PHE A 27 -2.38 -11.67 3.80
N MET A 28 -1.92 -10.43 3.62
CA MET A 28 -1.87 -9.44 4.70
C MET A 28 -3.26 -9.14 5.25
N GLU A 29 -4.23 -8.90 4.37
CA GLU A 29 -5.61 -8.56 4.75
C GLU A 29 -6.33 -9.67 5.52
N SER A 30 -5.98 -10.94 5.28
CA SER A 30 -6.54 -12.10 6.01
C SER A 30 -6.30 -12.08 7.52
N VAL A 31 -5.33 -11.28 8.00
CA VAL A 31 -5.01 -11.10 9.41
C VAL A 31 -5.25 -9.66 9.90
N GLU A 32 -5.91 -8.83 9.09
CA GLU A 32 -6.22 -7.42 9.38
C GLU A 32 -7.64 -7.24 9.95
N ASN A 33 -8.07 -8.10 10.88
CA ASN A 33 -9.38 -8.00 11.53
C ASN A 33 -9.51 -6.80 12.48
N TRP A 34 -8.42 -6.07 12.70
CA TRP A 34 -8.33 -4.92 13.59
C TRP A 34 -8.52 -3.57 12.87
N THR A 35 -8.60 -3.56 11.54
CA THR A 35 -8.82 -2.31 10.78
C THR A 35 -10.26 -1.83 10.91
N LEU A 36 -10.51 -0.56 10.60
CA LEU A 36 -11.79 0.11 10.83
C LEU A 36 -12.80 -0.04 9.68
N ASP A 37 -12.43 -0.75 8.62
CA ASP A 37 -13.26 -0.97 7.42
C ASP A 37 -14.62 -1.57 7.77
N GLY A 38 -15.67 -1.11 7.08
CA GLY A 38 -17.05 -1.58 7.26
C GLY A 38 -17.92 -0.71 8.17
N ASN A 39 -17.37 0.27 8.88
CA ASN A 39 -18.18 1.30 9.53
C ASN A 39 -18.86 2.18 8.45
N PRO A 40 -20.21 2.32 8.44
CA PRO A 40 -20.91 3.09 7.41
C PRO A 40 -20.44 4.55 7.27
N GLU A 41 -20.16 5.23 8.38
CA GLU A 41 -19.70 6.63 8.37
C GLU A 41 -18.29 6.74 7.76
N LEU A 42 -17.43 5.77 8.07
CA LEU A 42 -16.10 5.69 7.48
C LEU A 42 -16.17 5.41 5.98
N GLU A 43 -17.02 4.47 5.55
CA GLU A 43 -17.16 4.12 4.13
C GLU A 43 -17.73 5.27 3.30
N GLU A 44 -18.66 6.04 3.85
CA GLU A 44 -19.17 7.26 3.22
C GLU A 44 -18.05 8.31 3.07
N ALA A 45 -17.28 8.55 4.14
CA ALA A 45 -16.14 9.47 4.10
C ALA A 45 -15.04 9.01 3.11
N MET A 46 -14.76 7.70 3.05
CA MET A 46 -13.80 7.12 2.11
C MET A 46 -14.27 7.24 0.65
N LYS A 47 -15.58 7.10 0.41
CA LYS A 47 -16.17 7.32 -0.91
C LYS A 47 -16.05 8.77 -1.33
N GLN A 48 -16.36 9.71 -0.43
CA GLN A 48 -16.18 11.14 -0.70
C GLN A 48 -14.71 11.47 -0.95
N LEU A 49 -13.79 10.97 -0.12
CA LEU A 49 -12.35 11.17 -0.30
C LEU A 49 -11.88 10.67 -1.68
N GLY A 50 -12.35 9.50 -2.13
CA GLY A 50 -12.03 8.98 -3.46
C GLY A 50 -12.50 9.91 -4.59
N GLN A 51 -13.62 10.61 -4.42
CA GLN A 51 -14.14 11.59 -5.37
C GLN A 51 -13.35 12.90 -5.33
N GLU A 52 -12.97 13.38 -4.16
CA GLU A 52 -12.13 14.59 -4.03
C GLU A 52 -10.74 14.37 -4.65
N LEU A 53 -10.22 13.14 -4.58
CA LEU A 53 -8.94 12.77 -5.19
C LEU A 53 -8.97 12.70 -6.73
N ASP A 54 -10.15 12.81 -7.37
CA ASP A 54 -10.25 12.82 -8.83
C ASP A 54 -9.85 14.15 -9.48
N ASP A 55 -10.01 15.29 -8.79
CA ASP A 55 -9.73 16.64 -9.34
C ASP A 55 -8.55 17.32 -8.62
N ILE A 56 -7.53 16.54 -8.26
CA ILE A 56 -6.34 17.04 -7.55
C ILE A 56 -5.22 17.52 -8.50
N GLU A 57 -5.42 17.48 -9.82
CA GLU A 57 -4.42 17.92 -10.81
C GLU A 57 -3.99 19.39 -10.60
N LYS A 58 -4.92 20.23 -10.15
CA LYS A 58 -4.69 21.66 -9.91
C LYS A 58 -4.21 21.98 -8.50
N ILE A 59 -4.21 20.98 -7.61
CA ILE A 59 -3.83 21.14 -6.21
C ILE A 59 -2.39 20.67 -6.05
N ASP A 60 -1.54 21.54 -5.49
CA ASP A 60 -0.22 21.11 -5.04
C ASP A 60 -0.36 20.37 -3.71
N LEU A 61 -0.37 19.04 -3.77
CA LEU A 61 -0.40 18.17 -2.58
C LEU A 61 0.76 18.48 -1.62
N GLY A 62 1.85 19.02 -2.15
CA GLY A 62 2.99 19.39 -1.37
C GLY A 62 2.82 20.62 -0.50
N LEU A 63 2.02 21.57 -0.96
CA LEU A 63 1.60 22.74 -0.20
C LEU A 63 0.41 22.45 0.71
N LEU A 64 -0.38 21.42 0.37
CA LEU A 64 -1.50 20.96 1.21
C LEU A 64 -1.00 20.49 2.59
N ALA A 65 0.19 19.86 2.64
CA ALA A 65 0.88 19.47 3.88
C ALA A 65 0.04 18.62 4.84
N GLU A 66 -0.66 17.62 4.29
CA GLU A 66 -1.59 16.73 5.01
C GLU A 66 -1.07 15.29 5.15
N GLU A 67 0.25 15.08 5.09
CA GLU A 67 0.90 13.78 5.16
C GLU A 67 0.46 12.97 6.41
N ASP A 68 0.30 13.63 7.56
CA ASP A 68 -0.17 13.00 8.81
C ASP A 68 -1.57 12.37 8.69
N LYS A 69 -2.47 13.02 7.93
CA LYS A 69 -3.82 12.49 7.69
C LYS A 69 -3.75 11.24 6.80
N PHE A 70 -2.93 11.27 5.75
CA PHE A 70 -2.70 10.09 4.90
C PHE A 70 -2.10 8.92 5.70
N ILE A 71 -1.10 9.18 6.53
CA ILE A 71 -0.49 8.17 7.42
C ILE A 71 -1.55 7.54 8.33
N ARG A 72 -2.40 8.37 8.96
CA ARG A 72 -3.47 7.89 9.84
C ARG A 72 -4.51 7.06 9.10
N ILE A 73 -4.95 7.49 7.93
CA ILE A 73 -5.95 6.77 7.13
C ILE A 73 -5.37 5.42 6.68
N VAL A 74 -4.23 5.43 5.99
CA VAL A 74 -3.58 4.22 5.46
C VAL A 74 -3.23 3.24 6.58
N GLY A 75 -2.80 3.74 7.72
CA GLY A 75 -2.48 2.92 8.89
C GLY A 75 -3.66 2.13 9.45
N ASN A 76 -4.90 2.60 9.27
CA ASN A 76 -6.09 2.03 9.95
C ASN A 76 -7.12 1.38 9.02
N ILE A 77 -6.85 1.31 7.71
CA ILE A 77 -7.68 0.60 6.73
C ILE A 77 -6.95 -0.63 6.16
N LYS A 78 -7.68 -1.48 5.43
CA LYS A 78 -7.15 -2.65 4.72
C LYS A 78 -5.97 -2.27 3.81
N SER A 79 -4.94 -3.14 3.79
CA SER A 79 -3.69 -2.91 3.05
C SER A 79 -3.90 -2.53 1.58
N GLY A 80 -4.81 -3.21 0.88
CA GLY A 80 -5.10 -2.96 -0.53
C GLY A 80 -5.66 -1.57 -0.77
N ARG A 81 -6.55 -1.09 0.11
CA ARG A 81 -7.10 0.27 0.04
C ARG A 81 -6.03 1.32 0.35
N GLY A 82 -5.21 1.07 1.36
CA GLY A 82 -4.11 1.94 1.75
C GLY A 82 -3.09 2.14 0.63
N LEU A 83 -2.66 1.05 0.00
CA LEU A 83 -1.77 1.11 -1.17
C LEU A 83 -2.45 1.80 -2.36
N ARG A 84 -3.76 1.55 -2.58
CA ARG A 84 -4.50 2.16 -3.67
C ARG A 84 -4.58 3.68 -3.52
N LEU A 85 -4.77 4.16 -2.29
CA LEU A 85 -4.77 5.58 -1.93
C LEU A 85 -3.40 6.23 -2.19
N LEU A 86 -2.31 5.61 -1.73
CA LEU A 86 -0.95 6.11 -2.00
C LEU A 86 -0.66 6.16 -3.50
N GLN A 87 -1.08 5.14 -4.24
CA GLN A 87 -0.91 5.12 -5.69
C GLN A 87 -1.76 6.19 -6.39
N ALA A 88 -2.97 6.47 -5.89
CA ALA A 88 -3.85 7.47 -6.48
C ALA A 88 -3.20 8.86 -6.47
N ILE A 89 -2.60 9.26 -5.35
CA ILE A 89 -1.89 10.54 -5.24
C ILE A 89 -0.59 10.55 -6.06
N ASP A 90 0.15 9.45 -6.10
CA ASP A 90 1.41 9.35 -6.84
C ASP A 90 1.21 9.31 -8.37
N THR A 91 0.04 8.84 -8.83
CA THR A 91 -0.30 8.83 -10.26
C THR A 91 -0.54 10.24 -10.78
N VAL A 92 -1.15 11.13 -9.97
CA VAL A 92 -1.41 12.51 -10.37
C VAL A 92 -0.19 13.39 -10.13
N HIS A 93 0.48 13.21 -8.99
CA HIS A 93 1.67 13.96 -8.59
C HIS A 93 2.82 12.98 -8.27
N PRO A 94 3.68 12.64 -9.26
CA PRO A 94 4.77 11.71 -9.05
C PRO A 94 5.68 12.10 -7.89
N GLY A 95 5.87 11.17 -6.94
CA GLY A 95 6.67 11.38 -5.73
C GLY A 95 5.84 11.68 -4.47
N SER A 96 4.53 11.93 -4.59
CA SER A 96 3.66 12.17 -3.43
C SER A 96 3.63 11.00 -2.46
N ALA A 97 3.59 9.75 -2.92
CA ALA A 97 3.65 8.60 -2.00
C ALA A 97 5.00 8.52 -1.27
N SER A 98 6.10 8.82 -1.98
CA SER A 98 7.44 8.88 -1.39
C SER A 98 7.55 9.96 -0.33
N ARG A 99 6.92 11.13 -0.53
CA ARG A 99 6.89 12.20 0.46
C ARG A 99 6.18 11.78 1.75
N VAL A 100 5.05 11.08 1.64
CA VAL A 100 4.34 10.55 2.82
C VAL A 100 5.22 9.56 3.59
N LEU A 101 5.99 8.72 2.90
CA LEU A 101 6.95 7.80 3.53
C LEU A 101 8.08 8.55 4.23
N ILE A 102 8.70 9.53 3.57
CA ILE A 102 9.79 10.35 4.14
C ILE A 102 9.28 11.10 5.38
N HIS A 103 8.11 11.74 5.29
CA HIS A 103 7.49 12.45 6.40
C HIS A 103 7.23 11.51 7.59
N ALA A 104 6.79 10.28 7.35
CA ALA A 104 6.62 9.28 8.40
C ALA A 104 7.96 8.91 9.06
N GLU A 105 9.05 8.81 8.30
CA GLU A 105 10.39 8.53 8.84
C GLU A 105 10.92 9.68 9.69
N GLU A 106 10.68 10.93 9.28
CA GLU A 106 11.13 12.13 9.99
C GLU A 106 10.34 12.40 11.28
N THR A 107 9.05 12.03 11.32
CA THR A 107 8.15 12.32 12.44
C THR A 107 8.02 11.19 13.45
N SER A 108 8.27 9.94 13.05
CA SER A 108 8.17 8.78 13.92
C SER A 108 9.23 8.81 15.02
N LEU A 109 8.81 8.83 16.28
CA LEU A 109 9.68 8.72 17.46
C LEU A 109 9.71 7.30 18.01
N SER A 110 8.74 6.46 17.65
CA SER A 110 8.59 5.10 18.14
C SER A 110 7.90 4.19 17.14
N SER A 111 8.27 2.91 17.13
CA SER A 111 7.65 1.90 16.24
C SER A 111 6.16 1.64 16.50
N ASN A 112 5.58 2.22 17.54
CA ASN A 112 4.17 2.07 17.92
C ASN A 112 3.37 3.37 17.79
N ASP A 113 4.02 4.47 17.43
CA ASP A 113 3.30 5.68 17.05
C ASP A 113 2.67 5.50 15.63
N PRO A 114 1.78 6.40 15.20
CA PRO A 114 1.05 6.22 13.95
C PRO A 114 1.94 6.14 12.71
N ALA A 115 2.98 6.97 12.66
CA ALA A 115 3.94 7.01 11.56
C ALA A 115 4.81 5.75 11.57
N GLY A 116 5.31 5.34 12.74
CA GLY A 116 6.07 4.11 12.91
C GLY A 116 5.25 2.86 12.55
N PHE A 117 3.96 2.83 12.85
CA PHE A 117 3.07 1.74 12.47
C PHE A 117 2.83 1.68 10.95
N PHE A 118 2.58 2.84 10.33
CA PHE A 118 2.47 2.97 8.88
C PHE A 118 3.74 2.48 8.17
N LEU A 119 4.92 2.91 8.63
CA LEU A 119 6.22 2.44 8.10
C LEU A 119 6.37 0.92 8.24
N LYS A 120 6.05 0.38 9.42
CA LYS A 120 6.15 -1.07 9.69
C LYS A 120 5.28 -1.88 8.73
N ARG A 121 4.05 -1.44 8.44
CA ARG A 121 3.16 -2.11 7.46
C ARG A 121 3.75 -2.08 6.05
N ASN A 122 4.27 -0.93 5.60
CA ASN A 122 4.92 -0.82 4.28
C ASN A 122 6.17 -1.71 4.17
N ILE A 123 7.02 -1.72 5.20
CA ILE A 123 8.21 -2.58 5.24
C ILE A 123 7.82 -4.07 5.20
N VAL A 124 6.77 -4.47 5.92
CA VAL A 124 6.29 -5.87 5.90
C VAL A 124 5.75 -6.24 4.53
N PHE A 125 4.97 -5.37 3.89
CA PHE A 125 4.50 -5.58 2.52
C PHE A 125 5.67 -5.83 1.55
N GLU A 126 6.69 -4.96 1.59
CA GLU A 126 7.87 -5.10 0.74
C GLU A 126 8.66 -6.37 1.03
N ARG A 127 8.86 -6.71 2.31
CA ARG A 127 9.55 -7.96 2.70
C ARG A 127 8.81 -9.18 2.18
N LEU A 128 7.49 -9.25 2.36
CA LEU A 128 6.69 -10.38 1.89
C LEU A 128 6.74 -10.49 0.36
N ARG A 129 6.61 -9.38 -0.36
CA ARG A 129 6.68 -9.32 -1.82
C ARG A 129 8.05 -9.75 -2.36
N LEU A 130 9.12 -9.16 -1.82
CA LEU A 130 10.48 -9.42 -2.28
C LEU A 130 10.94 -10.82 -1.92
N LEU A 131 10.78 -11.28 -0.68
CA LEU A 131 11.21 -12.62 -0.26
C LEU A 131 10.45 -13.71 -1.02
N SER A 132 9.15 -13.54 -1.24
CA SER A 132 8.35 -14.49 -2.02
C SER A 132 8.82 -14.62 -3.47
N ARG A 133 9.41 -13.57 -4.05
CA ARG A 133 9.95 -13.58 -5.42
C ARG A 133 11.41 -14.03 -5.46
N VAL A 134 12.25 -13.58 -4.53
CA VAL A 134 13.68 -13.88 -4.46
C VAL A 134 13.90 -15.35 -4.16
N PHE A 135 13.18 -15.90 -3.18
CA PHE A 135 13.29 -17.29 -2.74
C PHE A 135 12.17 -18.17 -3.31
N CYS A 136 11.60 -17.78 -4.46
CA CYS A 136 10.57 -18.61 -5.10
C CYS A 136 11.17 -19.93 -5.61
N GLN A 137 10.33 -20.96 -5.71
CA GLN A 137 10.74 -22.30 -6.15
C GLN A 137 11.46 -22.29 -7.51
N TYR A 138 11.03 -21.44 -8.43
CA TYR A 138 11.70 -21.27 -9.72
C TYR A 138 13.15 -20.79 -9.57
N ARG A 139 13.39 -19.76 -8.75
CA ARG A 139 14.73 -19.20 -8.50
C ARG A 139 15.63 -20.20 -7.79
N LEU A 140 15.12 -20.89 -6.77
CA LEU A 140 15.88 -21.92 -6.06
C LEU A 140 16.29 -23.07 -6.99
N LYS A 141 15.35 -23.59 -7.79
CA LYS A 141 15.64 -24.66 -8.78
C LYS A 141 16.60 -24.19 -9.87
N LEU A 142 16.52 -22.94 -10.30
CA LEU A 142 17.45 -22.36 -11.27
C LEU A 142 18.88 -22.37 -10.73
N VAL A 143 19.07 -21.91 -9.48
CA VAL A 143 20.39 -21.89 -8.83
C VAL A 143 20.90 -23.31 -8.58
N LEU A 144 20.02 -24.24 -8.14
CA LEU A 144 20.39 -25.64 -7.96
C LEU A 144 20.87 -26.25 -9.28
N ARG A 145 20.14 -26.11 -10.39
CA ARG A 145 20.59 -26.61 -11.70
C ARG A 145 21.92 -26.01 -12.16
N ALA A 146 22.13 -24.72 -11.90
CA ALA A 146 23.38 -24.05 -12.26
C ALA A 146 24.58 -24.53 -11.41
N LEU A 147 24.35 -24.97 -10.18
CA LEU A 147 25.40 -25.40 -9.24
C LEU A 147 25.62 -26.92 -9.21
N GLU A 148 24.58 -27.71 -9.44
CA GLU A 148 24.63 -29.18 -9.45
C GLU A 148 25.29 -29.72 -10.74
N GLY A 149 25.37 -28.89 -11.79
CA GLY A 149 26.07 -29.21 -13.03
C GLY A 149 25.34 -30.24 -13.89
N ASP A 150 24.70 -29.78 -14.97
CA ASP A 150 24.55 -30.62 -16.17
C ASP A 150 25.83 -30.44 -17.01
N GLU A 151 26.44 -31.56 -17.41
CA GLU A 151 27.28 -31.63 -18.61
C GLU A 151 26.49 -31.20 -19.86
#